data_AF-A0A0B6ZZE7-F1
#
_entry.id   AF-A0A0B6ZZE7-F1
#
_cell.length_a   1.000
_cell.length_b   1.000
_cell.length_c   1.000
_cell.angle_alpha   90.00
_cell.angle_beta   90.00
_cell.angle_gamma   90.00
#
_symmetry.space_group_name_H-M   'P 1'
#
loop_
_entity.id
_entity.type
_entity.pdbx_description
1 polymer ?
#
loop_
_entity_poly.entity_id
_entity_poly.type
_entity_poly.pdbx_seq_one_letter_code
_entity_poly.pdbx_strand_id
1 'polypeptide(L)'
;ASFVTCNEKSHPAIHTWIQKLNVVIQEYRWIIDAYVSDFYTQNHWHKLPDSLQQFFDAVEPSDLAWMLSMNRSEQSPLCRSVIPLSLLALHCCIQSLSIRRVMVDFDSSETRSL
;
A
#
# COMPACT_ATOMS: atom_id res chain seq x y z
N ALA A 1 -8.65 19.60 -7.90
CA ALA A 1 -8.93 18.52 -6.96
C ALA A 1 -9.36 19.14 -5.63
N SER A 2 -10.44 18.67 -5.00
CA SER A 2 -10.91 19.23 -3.72
C SER A 2 -10.07 18.69 -2.57
N PHE A 3 -9.38 19.58 -1.85
CA PHE A 3 -8.67 19.23 -0.61
C PHE A 3 -9.69 18.90 0.47
N VAL A 4 -9.48 17.81 1.21
CA VAL A 4 -10.29 17.50 2.39
C VAL A 4 -9.77 18.38 3.52
N THR A 5 -10.43 19.50 3.78
CA THR A 5 -10.17 20.31 4.98
C THR A 5 -10.68 19.56 6.21
N CYS A 6 -9.81 19.27 7.16
CA CYS A 6 -10.19 18.70 8.45
C CYS A 6 -11.01 19.74 9.23
N ASN A 7 -12.34 19.66 9.09
CA ASN A 7 -13.32 20.45 9.81
C ASN A 7 -14.07 19.59 10.84
N GLU A 8 -14.83 20.24 11.72
CA GLU A 8 -15.62 19.59 12.80
C GLU A 8 -16.57 18.49 12.28
N LYS A 9 -17.08 18.64 11.04
CA LYS A 9 -17.98 17.67 10.41
C LYS A 9 -17.24 16.46 9.83
N SER A 10 -15.99 16.64 9.39
CA SER A 10 -15.14 15.62 8.77
C SER A 10 -14.28 14.85 9.78
N HIS A 11 -14.02 15.44 10.95
CA HIS A 11 -13.27 14.83 12.04
C HIS A 11 -13.72 13.40 12.39
N PRO A 12 -15.02 13.10 12.60
CA PRO A 12 -15.44 11.74 12.96
C PRO A 12 -15.14 10.73 11.84
N ALA A 13 -15.33 11.12 10.58
CA ALA A 13 -15.05 10.27 9.44
C ALA A 13 -13.55 9.97 9.29
N ILE A 14 -12.70 10.99 9.46
CA ILE A 14 -11.24 10.85 9.44
C ILE A 14 -10.79 9.96 10.60
N HIS A 15 -11.35 10.14 11.80
CA HIS A 15 -11.01 9.33 12.96
C HIS A 15 -11.35 7.85 12.75
N THR A 16 -12.55 7.53 12.27
CA THR A 16 -12.94 6.14 11.93
C THR A 16 -12.04 5.55 10.83
N TRP A 17 -11.67 6.35 9.84
CA TRP A 17 -10.75 5.92 8.78
C TRP A 17 -9.35 5.62 9.32
N ILE A 18 -8.80 6.46 10.21
CA ILE A 18 -7.53 6.22 10.90
C ILE A 18 -7.59 4.94 11.73
N GLN A 19 -8.70 4.69 12.44
CA GLN A 19 -8.87 3.46 13.21
C GLN A 19 -8.80 2.21 12.32
N LYS A 20 -9.49 2.22 11.18
CA LYS A 20 -9.41 1.13 10.18
C LYS A 20 -8.00 0.95 9.64
N LEU A 21 -7.32 2.05 9.33
CA LEU A 21 -5.93 2.02 8.86
C LEU A 21 -5.00 1.40 9.92
N ASN A 22 -5.17 1.77 11.19
CA ASN A 22 -4.37 1.22 12.27
C ASN A 22 -4.56 -0.31 12.37
N VAL A 23 -5.79 -0.81 12.30
CA VAL A 23 -6.06 -2.27 12.30
C VAL A 23 -5.30 -2.98 11.17
N VAL A 24 -5.34 -2.43 9.95
CA VAL A 24 -4.59 -2.99 8.82
C VAL A 24 -3.07 -2.94 9.07
N ILE A 25 -2.55 -1.83 9.57
CA ILE A 25 -1.12 -1.71 9.87
C ILE A 25 -0.66 -2.73 10.92
N GLN A 26 -1.45 -2.95 11.97
CA GLN A 26 -1.12 -3.95 12.99
C GLN A 26 -1.12 -5.36 12.41
N GLU A 27 -2.15 -5.71 11.63
CA GLU A 27 -2.32 -7.05 11.04
C GLU A 27 -1.21 -7.39 10.03
N TYR A 28 -0.81 -6.40 9.22
CA TYR A 28 0.18 -6.57 8.16
C TYR A 28 1.56 -6.01 8.52
N ARG A 29 1.83 -5.78 9.80
CA ARG A 29 3.07 -5.17 10.28
C ARG A 29 4.32 -5.93 9.79
N TRP A 30 4.24 -7.25 9.70
CA TRP A 30 5.31 -8.13 9.26
C TRP A 30 5.85 -7.80 7.85
N ILE A 31 5.03 -7.26 6.94
CA ILE A 31 5.47 -6.83 5.59
C ILE A 31 5.59 -5.31 5.47
N ILE A 32 4.76 -4.55 6.19
CA ILE A 32 4.82 -3.09 6.16
C ILE A 32 6.13 -2.57 6.75
N ASP A 33 6.62 -3.21 7.82
CA ASP A 33 7.88 -2.84 8.47
C ASP A 33 9.11 -3.49 7.81
N ALA A 34 8.94 -4.26 6.73
CA ALA A 34 10.03 -4.98 6.05
C ALA A 34 10.88 -4.06 5.16
N TYR A 35 11.50 -3.05 5.76
CA TYR A 35 12.42 -2.15 5.07
C TYR A 35 13.74 -2.85 4.72
N VAL A 36 14.27 -2.55 3.53
CA VAL A 36 15.51 -3.16 3.02
C VAL A 36 16.71 -2.94 3.98
N SER A 37 16.79 -1.77 4.63
CA SER A 37 17.86 -1.46 5.59
C SER A 37 17.88 -2.41 6.80
N ASP A 38 16.69 -2.86 7.22
CA ASP A 38 16.48 -3.60 8.46
C ASP A 38 16.23 -5.09 8.18
N PHE A 39 16.10 -5.45 6.90
CA PHE A 39 15.71 -6.78 6.45
C PHE A 39 16.54 -7.90 7.10
N TYR A 40 17.86 -7.75 7.04
CA TYR A 40 18.81 -8.75 7.56
C TYR A 40 19.02 -8.65 9.07
N THR A 41 18.99 -7.44 9.64
CA THR A 41 19.24 -7.23 11.08
C THR A 41 18.06 -7.69 11.93
N GLN A 42 16.85 -7.50 11.44
CA GLN A 42 15.62 -7.87 12.14
C GLN A 42 15.01 -9.19 11.66
N ASN A 43 15.69 -9.91 10.77
CA ASN A 43 15.25 -11.21 10.26
C ASN A 43 13.81 -11.19 9.71
N HIS A 44 13.50 -10.20 8.86
CA HIS A 44 12.12 -9.98 8.38
C HIS A 44 11.57 -11.15 7.57
N TRP A 45 12.44 -11.90 6.88
CA TRP A 45 12.03 -13.07 6.11
C TRP A 45 11.29 -14.10 6.98
N HIS A 46 11.85 -14.43 8.15
CA HIS A 46 11.24 -15.41 9.06
C HIS A 46 10.04 -14.86 9.85
N LYS A 47 9.74 -13.55 9.76
CA LYS A 47 8.51 -12.96 10.33
C LYS A 47 7.31 -13.11 9.38
N LEU A 48 7.55 -13.40 8.10
CA LEU A 48 6.50 -13.63 7.12
C LEU A 48 5.77 -14.96 7.42
N PRO A 49 4.46 -15.04 7.17
CA PRO A 49 3.77 -16.33 7.15
C PRO A 49 4.40 -17.29 6.13
N ASP A 50 4.46 -18.58 6.45
CA ASP A 50 5.11 -19.59 5.61
C ASP A 50 4.57 -19.64 4.17
N SER A 51 3.25 -19.44 4.02
CA SER A 51 2.60 -19.40 2.69
C SER A 51 3.11 -18.24 1.82
N LEU A 52 3.50 -17.13 2.45
CA LEU A 52 4.06 -15.97 1.76
C LEU A 52 5.54 -16.15 1.47
N GLN A 53 6.30 -16.77 2.39
CA GLN A 53 7.70 -17.14 2.11
C GLN A 53 7.77 -18.04 0.88
N GLN A 54 6.97 -19.11 0.84
CA GLN A 54 6.90 -20.03 -0.30
C GLN A 54 6.48 -19.34 -1.62
N PHE A 55 5.54 -18.40 -1.54
CA PHE A 55 5.13 -17.60 -2.70
C PHE A 55 6.27 -16.71 -3.19
N PHE A 56 6.96 -16.01 -2.27
CA PHE A 56 8.06 -15.12 -2.61
C PHE A 56 9.33 -15.85 -3.06
N ASP A 57 9.55 -17.10 -2.63
CA ASP A 57 10.63 -17.95 -3.14
C ASP A 57 10.41 -18.39 -4.59
N ALA A 58 9.16 -18.50 -5.02
CA ALA A 58 8.78 -19.00 -6.35
C ALA A 58 8.53 -17.89 -7.39
N VAL A 59 8.39 -16.64 -6.96
CA VAL A 59 7.98 -15.52 -7.82
C VAL A 59 9.18 -14.78 -8.40
N GLU A 60 9.12 -14.45 -9.69
CA GLU A 60 10.15 -13.60 -10.30
C GLU A 60 9.94 -12.12 -9.95
N PRO A 61 11.01 -11.29 -9.90
CA PRO A 61 10.89 -9.86 -9.62
C PRO A 61 9.99 -9.10 -10.61
N SER A 62 9.94 -9.54 -11.88
CA SER A 62 9.04 -9.03 -12.93
C SER A 62 7.56 -9.22 -12.55
N ASP A 63 7.21 -10.38 -12.01
CA ASP A 63 5.85 -10.70 -11.57
C ASP A 63 5.46 -9.86 -10.33
N LEU A 64 6.41 -9.62 -9.42
CA LEU A 64 6.21 -8.72 -8.29
C LEU A 64 5.95 -7.28 -8.73
N ALA A 65 6.72 -6.78 -9.71
CA ALA A 65 6.51 -5.44 -10.25
C ALA A 65 5.12 -5.31 -10.91
N TRP A 66 4.70 -6.33 -11.67
CA TRP A 66 3.34 -6.38 -12.23
C TRP A 66 2.28 -6.33 -11.13
N MET A 67 2.44 -7.13 -10.07
CA MET A 67 1.52 -7.19 -8.95
C MET A 67 1.36 -5.83 -8.23
N LEU A 68 2.47 -5.10 -8.05
CA LEU A 68 2.47 -3.77 -7.41
C LEU A 68 1.92 -2.66 -8.32
N SER A 69 2.02 -2.81 -9.65
CA SER A 69 1.56 -1.79 -10.60
C SER A 69 0.03 -1.61 -10.65
N MET A 70 -0.72 -2.51 -9.99
CA MET A 70 -2.19 -2.51 -9.89
C MET A 70 -2.92 -2.49 -11.26
N ASN A 71 -2.20 -2.70 -12.36
CA ASN A 71 -2.73 -2.60 -13.70
C ASN A 71 -3.29 -3.96 -14.12
N ARG A 72 -4.54 -4.24 -13.74
CA ARG A 72 -5.28 -5.46 -14.17
C ARG A 72 -5.52 -5.52 -15.69
N SER A 73 -5.18 -4.46 -16.42
CA SER A 73 -5.38 -4.37 -17.86
C SER A 73 -4.37 -5.18 -18.67
N GLU A 74 -3.20 -5.49 -18.09
CA GLU A 74 -2.22 -6.34 -18.76
C GLU A 74 -2.39 -7.78 -18.28
N GLN A 75 -2.45 -8.72 -19.23
CA GLN A 75 -2.51 -10.15 -18.94
C GLN A 75 -1.38 -10.49 -17.97
N SER A 76 -1.74 -11.00 -16.81
CA SER A 76 -0.74 -11.31 -15.80
C SER A 76 0.24 -12.34 -16.36
N PRO A 77 1.56 -12.13 -16.25
CA PRO A 77 2.53 -13.21 -16.45
C PRO A 77 2.35 -14.34 -15.42
N LEU A 78 1.57 -14.12 -14.34
CA LEU A 78 1.18 -15.11 -13.33
C LEU A 78 0.16 -16.13 -13.88
N CYS A 79 0.55 -16.86 -14.92
CA CYS A 79 -0.12 -18.11 -15.31
C CYS A 79 0.38 -19.30 -14.47
N ARG A 80 1.35 -19.09 -13.56
CA ARG A 80 2.08 -20.18 -12.86
C ARG A 80 1.81 -20.31 -11.36
N SER A 81 1.39 -19.26 -10.65
CA SER A 81 1.22 -19.31 -9.19
C SER A 81 0.04 -18.47 -8.72
N VAL A 82 -0.69 -19.00 -7.72
CA VAL A 82 -1.84 -18.33 -7.11
C VAL A 82 -1.33 -17.34 -6.06
N ILE A 83 -1.68 -16.06 -6.20
CA ILE A 83 -1.31 -15.03 -5.23
C ILE A 83 -2.02 -15.31 -3.89
N PRO A 84 -1.33 -15.31 -2.75
CA PRO A 84 -1.94 -15.47 -1.44
C PRO A 84 -3.02 -14.41 -1.17
N LEU A 85 -4.15 -14.85 -0.61
CA LEU A 85 -5.30 -13.98 -0.33
C LEU A 85 -4.94 -12.83 0.62
N SER A 86 -4.06 -13.06 1.60
CA SER A 86 -3.58 -12.04 2.53
C SER A 86 -2.92 -10.87 1.80
N LEU A 87 -2.13 -11.16 0.76
CA LEU A 87 -1.44 -10.13 -0.01
C LEU A 87 -2.41 -9.37 -0.92
N LEU A 88 -3.37 -10.07 -1.54
CA LEU A 88 -4.44 -9.43 -2.31
C LEU A 88 -5.34 -8.55 -1.43
N ALA A 89 -5.64 -9.00 -0.20
CA ALA A 89 -6.41 -8.25 0.77
C ALA A 89 -5.65 -6.99 1.20
N LEU A 90 -4.37 -7.11 1.56
CA LEU A 90 -3.50 -5.98 1.87
C LEU A 90 -3.48 -4.97 0.72
N HIS A 91 -3.34 -5.44 -0.50
CA HIS A 91 -3.32 -4.58 -1.68
C HIS A 91 -4.63 -3.80 -1.86
N CYS A 92 -5.78 -4.45 -1.72
CA CYS A 92 -7.10 -3.80 -1.71
C CYS A 92 -7.26 -2.80 -0.54
N CYS A 93 -6.73 -3.13 0.64
CA CYS A 93 -6.70 -2.23 1.79
C CYS A 93 -5.85 -0.99 1.51
N ILE A 94 -4.65 -1.15 0.96
CA ILE A 94 -3.79 -0.03 0.57
C ILE A 94 -4.51 0.84 -0.45
N GLN A 95 -5.15 0.27 -1.47
CA GLN A 95 -5.85 1.06 -2.48
C GLN A 95 -7.02 1.87 -1.90
N SER A 96 -7.79 1.27 -0.99
CA SER A 96 -8.97 1.90 -0.40
C SER A 96 -8.65 2.87 0.74
N LEU A 97 -7.58 2.63 1.48
CA LEU A 97 -7.18 3.41 2.66
C LEU A 97 -5.99 4.33 2.40
N SER A 98 -5.38 4.35 1.22
CA SER A 98 -4.30 5.28 0.92
C SER A 98 -4.80 6.71 0.76
N ILE A 99 -4.03 7.65 1.30
CA ILE A 99 -4.24 9.08 1.06
C ILE A 99 -3.89 9.35 -0.40
N ARG A 100 -4.85 9.91 -1.16
CA ARG A 100 -4.58 10.42 -2.50
C ARG A 100 -3.60 11.59 -2.39
N ARG A 101 -2.35 11.36 -2.74
CA ARG A 101 -1.34 12.41 -2.86
C ARG A 101 -1.54 13.11 -4.20
N VAL A 102 -1.67 14.44 -4.17
CA VAL A 102 -1.71 15.27 -5.36
C VAL A 102 -0.47 16.17 -5.30
N MET A 103 0.28 16.24 -6.39
CA MET A 103 1.38 17.18 -6.51
C MET A 103 0.79 18.60 -6.45
N VAL A 104 1.27 19.39 -5.51
CA VAL A 104 0.98 20.83 -5.46
C VAL A 104 2.17 21.50 -6.11
N ASP A 105 1.97 22.02 -7.32
CA ASP A 105 2.95 22.90 -7.93
C ASP A 105 2.86 24.26 -7.22
N PHE A 106 3.95 24.68 -6.58
CA PHE A 106 4.02 25.96 -5.87
C PHE A 106 4.43 27.11 -6.81
N ASP A 107 4.86 26.82 -8.05
CA ASP A 107 5.39 27.81 -8.99
C ASP A 107 4.31 28.43 -9.90
N SER A 108 3.05 28.00 -9.78
CA SER A 108 1.91 28.72 -10.37
C SER A 108 1.66 30.02 -9.59
N SER A 109 2.48 31.00 -9.91
CA SER A 109 2.42 32.40 -9.53
C SER A 109 1.21 33.11 -10.15
N GLU A 110 0.00 32.62 -9.85
CA GLU A 110 -1.28 33.28 -10.13
C GLU A 110 -2.15 33.37 -8.86
N THR A 111 -1.56 33.92 -7.79
CA THR A 111 -2.31 34.63 -6.74
C THR A 111 -1.73 36.02 -6.49
N ARG A 112 -1.11 36.61 -7.54
CA ARG A 112 -0.99 38.06 -7.70
C ARG A 112 -1.95 38.46 -8.81
N SER A 113 -3.22 38.67 -8.46
CA SER A 113 -4.14 39.67 -9.04
C SER A 113 -5.55 39.42 -8.53
N LEU A 114 -6.04 40.38 -7.72
CA LEU A 114 -7.43 40.71 -7.38
C LEU A 114 -8.11 39.89 -6.28
#